data_AF-A0A0L0HA88-F1
#
_entry.id   AF-A0A0L0HA88-F1
#
_cell.length_a   1.000
_cell.length_b   1.000
_cell.length_c   1.000
_cell.angle_alpha   90.00
_cell.angle_beta   90.00
_cell.angle_gamma   90.00
#
_symmetry.space_group_name_H-M   'P 1'
#
loop_
_entity.id
_entity.type
_entity.pdbx_description
1 polymer ?
#
loop_
_entity_poly.entity_id
_entity_poly.type
_entity_poly.pdbx_seq_one_letter_code
_entity_poly.pdbx_strand_id
1 'polypeptide(L)'
;MLPAIAQLNTRNVILASGSPRRKEILERLGVKFNINPSTFPEDLNKTIFSNPNNYVTRTALEKGLQVYQSLTNTNPLVISADTIIVLDDQILEKPVDAAHAKRILSSLSGRVHEVLTAIVVVFGVSASGQPLYKTAVERTLVEFGVIGDAVIDAYVETGEPMDKVHS
;
A
#
# COMPACT_ATOMS: atom_id res chain seq x y z
N MET A 1 -10.01 24.45 -0.88
CA MET A 1 -9.88 23.20 -0.11
C MET A 1 -11.14 22.39 -0.36
N LEU A 2 -11.03 21.10 -0.74
CA LEU A 2 -12.21 20.26 -0.95
C LEU A 2 -13.01 20.14 0.37
N PRO A 3 -14.36 20.24 0.36
CA PRO A 3 -15.17 20.19 1.59
C PRO A 3 -14.88 18.97 2.48
N ALA A 4 -14.59 17.83 1.87
CA ALA A 4 -14.23 16.60 2.59
C ALA A 4 -12.93 16.71 3.39
N ILE A 5 -11.94 17.46 2.89
CA ILE A 5 -10.64 17.65 3.58
C ILE A 5 -10.82 18.51 4.83
N ALA A 6 -11.66 19.54 4.76
CA ALA A 6 -11.98 20.36 5.92
C ALA A 6 -12.61 19.52 7.05
N GLN A 7 -13.52 18.61 6.69
CA GLN A 7 -14.13 17.68 7.64
C GLN A 7 -13.13 16.68 8.21
N LEU A 8 -12.24 16.10 7.39
CA LEU A 8 -11.18 15.22 7.86
C LEU A 8 -10.27 15.91 8.88
N ASN A 9 -9.93 17.17 8.65
CA ASN A 9 -9.06 17.96 9.53
C ASN A 9 -9.70 18.30 10.90
N THR A 10 -10.98 18.00 11.10
CA THR A 10 -11.64 18.06 12.43
C THR A 10 -11.44 16.80 13.28
N ARG A 11 -10.89 15.73 12.69
CA ARG A 11 -10.63 14.45 13.35
C ARG A 11 -9.14 14.31 13.68
N ASN A 12 -8.83 13.43 14.62
CA ASN A 12 -7.46 12.91 14.79
C ASN A 12 -7.18 11.88 13.69
N VAL A 13 -6.55 12.30 12.60
CA VAL A 13 -6.19 11.43 11.47
C VAL A 13 -4.81 10.82 11.70
N ILE A 14 -4.70 9.51 11.50
CA ILE A 14 -3.45 8.74 11.60
C ILE A 14 -3.16 8.08 10.26
N LEU A 15 -1.96 8.31 9.71
CA LEU A 15 -1.43 7.54 8.58
C LEU A 15 -0.69 6.31 9.10
N ALA A 16 -1.27 5.13 8.85
CA ALA A 16 -0.72 3.82 9.20
C ALA A 16 0.33 3.32 8.19
N SER A 17 1.23 4.20 7.73
CA SER A 17 2.24 3.86 6.73
C SER A 17 3.55 4.61 6.96
N GLY A 18 4.67 3.90 6.83
CA GLY A 18 6.00 4.50 6.80
C GLY A 18 6.43 5.04 5.43
N SER A 19 5.60 4.93 4.39
CA SER A 19 5.96 5.34 3.02
C SER A 19 6.05 6.86 2.88
N PRO A 20 7.22 7.43 2.49
CA PRO A 20 7.37 8.87 2.25
C PRO A 20 6.41 9.38 1.15
N ARG A 21 6.20 8.59 0.09
CA ARG A 21 5.30 8.95 -1.02
C ARG A 21 3.85 9.14 -0.55
N ARG A 22 3.35 8.25 0.30
CA ARG A 22 1.97 8.34 0.83
C ARG A 22 1.79 9.56 1.74
N LYS A 23 2.81 9.86 2.54
CA LYS A 23 2.86 11.09 3.34
C LYS A 23 2.76 12.33 2.43
N GLU A 24 3.61 12.43 1.42
CA GLU A 24 3.61 13.56 0.48
C GLU A 24 2.26 13.74 -0.24
N ILE A 25 1.62 12.65 -0.66
CA ILE A 25 0.30 12.71 -1.31
C ILE A 25 -0.75 13.31 -0.36
N LEU A 26 -0.83 12.85 0.89
CA LEU A 26 -1.80 13.38 1.86
C LEU A 26 -1.49 14.83 2.27
N GLU A 27 -0.21 15.21 2.38
CA GLU A 27 0.21 16.58 2.64
C GLU A 27 -0.20 17.52 1.50
N ARG A 28 0.01 17.11 0.24
CA ARG A 28 -0.43 17.88 -0.95
C ARG A 28 -1.95 18.05 -1.01
N LEU A 29 -2.71 17.08 -0.50
CA LEU A 29 -4.17 17.19 -0.37
C LEU A 29 -4.61 18.12 0.77
N GLY A 30 -3.69 18.54 1.65
CA GLY A 30 -3.96 19.42 2.78
C GLY A 30 -4.56 18.70 4.00
N VAL A 31 -4.38 17.39 4.10
CA VAL A 31 -4.82 16.59 5.26
C VAL A 31 -3.84 16.81 6.41
N LYS A 32 -4.34 17.08 7.62
CA LYS A 32 -3.57 17.10 8.86
C LYS A 32 -3.62 15.71 9.49
N PHE A 33 -2.47 15.09 9.66
CA PHE A 33 -2.38 13.73 10.21
C PHE A 33 -1.09 13.52 11.01
N ASN A 34 -1.11 12.53 11.89
CA ASN A 34 0.09 11.97 12.53
C ASN A 34 0.47 10.66 11.85
N ILE A 35 1.74 10.29 11.91
CA ILE A 35 2.23 9.04 11.32
C ILE A 35 2.42 8.02 12.44
N ASN A 36 1.82 6.83 12.26
CA ASN A 36 2.06 5.67 13.13
C ASN A 36 2.15 4.43 12.24
N PRO A 37 3.33 4.05 11.72
CA PRO A 37 3.48 2.95 10.78
C PRO A 37 3.04 1.63 11.40
N SER A 38 2.26 0.85 10.65
CA SER A 38 1.90 -0.52 11.07
C SER A 38 3.14 -1.43 11.06
N THR A 39 3.20 -2.35 12.03
CA THR A 39 4.17 -3.45 12.12
C THR A 39 3.58 -4.78 11.64
N PHE A 40 2.38 -4.76 11.04
CA PHE A 40 1.73 -5.96 10.54
C PHE A 40 2.54 -6.54 9.37
N PRO A 41 2.91 -7.84 9.42
CA PRO A 41 3.71 -8.45 8.37
C PRO A 41 2.91 -8.56 7.06
N GLU A 42 3.56 -8.26 5.94
CA GLU A 42 2.98 -8.37 4.59
C GLU A 42 3.12 -9.80 4.06
N ASP A 43 2.70 -10.81 4.83
CA ASP A 43 2.95 -12.24 4.56
C ASP A 43 1.67 -13.09 4.56
N LEU A 44 0.51 -12.46 4.37
CA LEU A 44 -0.76 -13.15 4.28
C LEU A 44 -0.69 -14.27 3.23
N ASN A 45 -1.28 -15.42 3.54
CA ASN A 45 -1.28 -16.53 2.61
C ASN A 45 -2.05 -16.15 1.32
N LYS A 46 -1.35 -15.99 0.21
CA LYS A 46 -1.97 -15.58 -1.06
C LYS A 46 -3.01 -16.60 -1.57
N THR A 47 -2.86 -17.89 -1.23
CA THR A 47 -3.71 -18.96 -1.78
C THR A 47 -5.14 -18.96 -1.24
N ILE A 48 -5.40 -18.26 -0.13
CA ILE A 48 -6.76 -18.14 0.43
C ILE A 48 -7.58 -17.04 -0.24
N PHE A 49 -6.98 -16.23 -1.12
CA PHE A 49 -7.67 -15.14 -1.81
C PHE A 49 -8.04 -15.55 -3.23
N SER A 50 -9.30 -15.32 -3.58
CA SER A 50 -9.83 -15.61 -4.93
C SER A 50 -9.31 -14.65 -6.01
N ASN A 51 -8.80 -13.48 -5.63
CA ASN A 51 -8.21 -12.51 -6.55
C ASN A 51 -7.23 -11.55 -5.83
N PRO A 52 -6.36 -10.86 -6.58
CA PRO A 52 -5.41 -9.90 -6.02
C PRO A 52 -6.04 -8.70 -5.28
N ASN A 53 -7.22 -8.23 -5.70
CA ASN A 53 -7.92 -7.11 -5.04
C ASN A 53 -8.26 -7.45 -3.58
N ASN A 54 -8.70 -8.68 -3.33
CA ASN A 54 -9.03 -9.15 -1.98
C ASN A 54 -7.78 -9.25 -1.11
N TYR A 55 -6.67 -9.73 -1.68
CA TYR A 55 -5.38 -9.79 -0.99
C TYR A 55 -4.93 -8.39 -0.55
N VAL A 56 -4.79 -7.45 -1.50
CA VAL A 56 -4.26 -6.11 -1.21
C VAL A 56 -5.17 -5.33 -0.25
N THR A 57 -6.51 -5.46 -0.37
CA THR A 57 -7.39 -4.77 0.59
C THR A 57 -7.36 -5.42 1.97
N ARG A 58 -7.18 -6.75 2.06
CA ARG A 58 -7.03 -7.42 3.35
C ARG A 58 -5.74 -7.00 4.04
N THR A 59 -4.61 -6.97 3.33
CA THR A 59 -3.33 -6.48 3.86
C THR A 59 -3.44 -5.03 4.34
N ALA A 60 -4.04 -4.15 3.54
CA ALA A 60 -4.28 -2.77 3.93
C ALA A 60 -5.19 -2.65 5.17
N LEU A 61 -6.25 -3.48 5.25
CA LEU A 61 -7.16 -3.50 6.40
C LEU A 61 -6.44 -3.93 7.67
N GLU A 62 -5.69 -5.03 7.65
CA GLU A 62 -4.98 -5.53 8.83
C GLU A 62 -3.99 -4.48 9.38
N LYS A 63 -3.27 -3.79 8.49
CA LYS A 63 -2.41 -2.66 8.88
C LYS A 63 -3.18 -1.54 9.60
N GLY A 64 -4.34 -1.17 9.07
CA GLY A 64 -5.19 -0.13 9.64
C GLY A 64 -5.79 -0.55 10.99
N LEU A 65 -6.26 -1.80 11.09
CA LEU A 65 -6.83 -2.34 12.33
C LEU A 65 -5.78 -2.45 13.42
N GLN A 66 -4.57 -2.91 13.12
CA GLN A 66 -3.49 -3.00 14.10
C GLN A 66 -3.18 -1.63 14.73
N VAL A 67 -3.03 -0.59 13.91
CA VAL A 67 -2.77 0.78 14.39
C VAL A 67 -3.97 1.32 15.15
N TYR A 68 -5.18 1.12 14.65
CA TYR A 68 -6.41 1.56 15.33
C TYR A 68 -6.54 0.93 16.73
N GLN A 69 -6.27 -0.38 16.85
CA GLN A 69 -6.31 -1.12 18.11
C GLN A 69 -5.27 -0.62 19.12
N SER A 70 -4.10 -0.16 18.65
CA SER A 70 -3.07 0.42 19.51
C SER A 70 -3.45 1.81 20.08
N LEU A 71 -4.46 2.46 19.52
CA LEU A 71 -4.83 3.86 19.81
C LEU A 71 -6.30 4.03 20.24
N THR A 72 -6.95 2.95 20.70
CA THR A 72 -8.40 2.89 21.00
C THR A 72 -8.90 3.99 21.94
N ASN A 73 -8.08 4.45 22.88
CA ASN A 73 -8.41 5.53 23.81
C ASN A 73 -8.65 6.90 23.15
N THR A 74 -8.28 7.06 21.86
CA THR A 74 -8.34 8.35 21.16
C THR A 74 -9.37 8.39 20.03
N ASN A 75 -10.08 7.28 19.78
CA ASN A 75 -11.03 7.11 18.67
C ASN A 75 -10.55 7.75 17.34
N PRO A 76 -9.34 7.39 16.85
CA PRO A 76 -8.74 8.05 15.70
C PRO A 76 -9.41 7.63 14.38
N LEU A 77 -9.19 8.41 13.33
CA LEU A 77 -9.44 7.99 11.95
C LEU A 77 -8.12 7.48 11.38
N VAL A 78 -8.01 6.19 11.10
CA VAL A 78 -6.78 5.55 10.62
C VAL A 78 -6.88 5.31 9.12
N ILE A 79 -5.92 5.86 8.37
CA ILE A 79 -5.76 5.63 6.93
C ILE A 79 -4.58 4.68 6.74
N SER A 80 -4.84 3.51 6.16
CA SER A 80 -3.81 2.56 5.73
C SER A 80 -3.90 2.32 4.24
N ALA A 81 -2.80 1.85 3.66
CA ALA A 81 -2.77 1.46 2.26
C ALA A 81 -1.75 0.34 2.03
N ASP A 82 -2.04 -0.45 1.02
CA ASP A 82 -1.14 -1.49 0.52
C ASP A 82 -1.10 -1.44 -1.01
N THR A 83 0.04 -1.83 -1.58
CA THR A 83 0.22 -1.77 -3.02
C THR A 83 1.00 -2.98 -3.50
N ILE A 84 0.52 -3.62 -4.56
CA ILE A 84 1.13 -4.80 -5.18
C ILE A 84 1.22 -4.64 -6.70
N ILE A 85 2.15 -5.37 -7.33
CA ILE A 85 2.13 -5.61 -8.77
C ILE A 85 1.42 -6.94 -9.06
N VAL A 86 0.67 -6.98 -10.16
CA VAL A 86 0.11 -8.20 -10.73
C VAL A 86 0.60 -8.35 -12.17
N LEU A 87 1.23 -9.49 -12.45
CA LEU A 87 1.67 -9.89 -13.79
C LEU A 87 1.15 -11.31 -14.07
N ASP A 88 0.40 -11.51 -15.15
CA ASP A 88 -0.21 -12.80 -15.49
C ASP A 88 -0.97 -13.46 -14.32
N ASP A 89 -1.81 -12.68 -13.64
CA ASP A 89 -2.55 -13.06 -12.43
C ASP A 89 -1.68 -13.45 -11.21
N GLN A 90 -0.36 -13.26 -11.28
CA GLN A 90 0.56 -13.49 -10.16
C GLN A 90 0.91 -12.19 -9.44
N ILE A 91 0.79 -12.23 -8.11
CA ILE A 91 1.18 -11.13 -7.23
C ILE A 91 2.70 -11.11 -7.09
N LEU A 92 3.33 -9.99 -7.48
CA LEU A 92 4.73 -9.72 -7.22
C LEU A 92 4.85 -8.81 -5.98
N GLU A 93 5.62 -9.26 -5.00
CA GLU A 93 5.89 -8.55 -3.75
C GLU A 93 7.25 -7.83 -3.78
N LYS A 94 7.59 -7.19 -2.66
CA LYS A 94 8.91 -6.58 -2.48
C LYS A 94 10.00 -7.62 -2.74
N PRO A 95 11.05 -7.25 -3.50
CA PRO A 95 12.20 -8.11 -3.62
C PRO A 95 12.83 -8.30 -2.25
N VAL A 96 13.22 -9.54 -1.95
CA VAL A 96 13.86 -9.90 -0.68
C VAL A 96 15.38 -9.70 -0.75
N ASP A 97 15.92 -9.67 -1.97
CA ASP A 97 17.32 -9.44 -2.28
C ASP A 97 17.47 -8.87 -3.71
N ALA A 98 18.68 -8.44 -4.05
CA ALA A 98 19.01 -7.87 -5.36
C ALA A 98 18.76 -8.83 -6.53
N ALA A 99 18.97 -10.14 -6.34
CA ALA A 99 18.72 -11.14 -7.37
C ALA A 99 17.22 -11.32 -7.63
N HIS A 100 16.39 -11.22 -6.59
CA HIS A 100 14.94 -11.18 -6.70
C HIS A 100 14.48 -9.91 -7.41
N ALA A 101 15.06 -8.75 -7.07
CA ALA A 101 14.77 -7.49 -7.75
C ALA A 101 15.04 -7.58 -9.26
N LYS A 102 16.21 -8.12 -9.64
CA LYS A 102 16.56 -8.37 -11.05
C LYS A 102 15.52 -9.26 -11.74
N ARG A 103 15.13 -10.38 -11.11
CA ARG A 103 14.10 -11.27 -11.67
C ARG A 103 12.75 -10.58 -11.87
N ILE A 104 12.31 -9.77 -10.91
CA ILE A 104 11.06 -8.99 -11.02
C ILE A 104 11.18 -8.00 -12.17
N LEU A 105 12.25 -7.19 -12.24
CA LEU A 105 12.42 -6.18 -13.29
C LEU A 105 12.54 -6.82 -14.68
N SER A 106 13.28 -7.92 -14.80
CA SER A 106 13.38 -8.68 -16.06
C SER A 106 12.04 -9.28 -16.48
N SER A 107 11.20 -9.72 -15.54
CA SER A 107 9.88 -10.27 -15.88
C SER A 107 8.88 -9.20 -16.31
N LEU A 108 9.07 -7.95 -15.90
CA LEU A 108 8.23 -6.80 -16.28
C LEU A 108 8.70 -6.11 -17.58
N SER A 109 9.97 -6.27 -17.96
CA SER A 109 10.59 -5.66 -19.14
C SER A 109 9.82 -5.93 -20.43
N GLY A 110 9.43 -4.88 -21.16
CA GLY A 110 8.67 -4.98 -22.41
C GLY A 110 7.22 -5.44 -22.24
N ARG A 111 6.66 -5.39 -21.03
CA ARG A 111 5.32 -5.94 -20.73
C ARG A 111 4.43 -4.93 -20.02
N VAL A 112 3.12 -5.12 -20.21
CA VAL A 112 2.08 -4.47 -19.43
C VAL A 112 1.79 -5.30 -18.18
N HIS A 113 1.67 -4.62 -17.04
CA HIS A 113 1.30 -5.22 -15.75
C HIS A 113 0.34 -4.30 -14.99
N GLU A 114 -0.33 -4.84 -13.97
CA GLU A 114 -1.22 -4.06 -13.11
C GLU A 114 -0.50 -3.63 -11.83
N VAL A 115 -0.72 -2.39 -11.41
CA VAL A 115 -0.42 -1.92 -10.05
C VAL A 115 -1.74 -1.73 -9.34
N LEU A 116 -1.94 -2.47 -8.25
CA LEU A 116 -3.14 -2.37 -7.41
C LEU A 116 -2.80 -1.66 -6.12
N THR A 117 -3.51 -0.59 -5.79
CA THR A 117 -3.42 0.07 -4.47
C THR A 117 -4.75 -0.02 -3.75
N ALA A 118 -4.77 -0.68 -2.59
CA ALA A 118 -5.91 -0.58 -1.68
C ALA A 118 -5.69 0.53 -0.66
N ILE A 119 -6.76 1.27 -0.37
CA ILE A 119 -6.84 2.24 0.72
C ILE A 119 -7.93 1.76 1.67
N VAL A 120 -7.63 1.78 2.97
CA VAL A 120 -8.60 1.48 4.02
C VAL A 120 -8.65 2.63 5.01
N VAL A 121 -9.87 3.02 5.36
CA VAL A 121 -10.14 4.02 6.39
C VAL A 121 -10.91 3.35 7.53
N VAL A 122 -10.27 3.17 8.67
CA VAL A 122 -10.90 2.69 9.92
C VAL A 122 -11.32 3.90 10.74
N PHE A 123 -12.59 3.96 11.14
CA PHE A 123 -13.18 5.18 11.73
C PHE A 123 -14.00 4.93 13.00
N GLY A 124 -13.99 3.71 13.53
CA GLY A 124 -14.73 3.39 14.74
C GLY A 124 -14.82 1.90 15.02
N VAL A 125 -15.53 1.59 16.10
CA VAL A 125 -15.97 0.24 16.44
C VAL A 125 -17.47 0.32 16.75
N SER A 126 -18.23 -0.65 16.24
CA SER A 126 -19.66 -0.76 16.52
C SER A 126 -19.94 -1.19 17.96
N ALA A 127 -21.20 -1.09 18.39
CA ALA A 127 -21.62 -1.56 19.71
C ALA A 127 -21.36 -3.06 19.94
N SER A 128 -21.26 -3.86 18.88
CA SER A 128 -20.93 -5.29 18.93
C SER A 128 -19.42 -5.58 18.87
N GLY A 129 -18.57 -4.56 18.97
CA GLY A 129 -17.11 -4.72 18.93
C GLY A 129 -16.51 -4.90 17.53
N GLN A 130 -17.32 -4.83 16.47
CA GLN A 130 -16.82 -4.97 15.09
C GLN A 130 -16.22 -3.66 14.58
N PRO A 131 -15.05 -3.68 13.91
CA PRO A 131 -14.44 -2.48 13.36
C PRO A 131 -15.31 -1.89 12.25
N LEU A 132 -15.41 -0.57 12.23
CA LEU A 132 -16.07 0.20 11.20
C LEU A 132 -15.02 0.77 10.25
N TYR A 133 -15.10 0.37 8.97
CA TYR A 133 -14.13 0.79 7.96
C TYR A 133 -14.76 0.93 6.58
N LYS A 134 -14.06 1.67 5.70
CA LYS A 134 -14.32 1.74 4.26
C LYS A 134 -13.07 1.36 3.50
N THR A 135 -13.25 0.73 2.35
CA THR A 135 -12.16 0.33 1.45
C THR A 135 -12.38 0.93 0.06
N ALA A 136 -11.28 1.16 -0.64
CA ALA A 136 -11.25 1.46 -2.06
C ALA A 136 -10.02 0.78 -2.67
N VAL A 137 -10.12 0.30 -3.90
CA VAL A 137 -9.00 -0.29 -4.64
C VAL A 137 -8.90 0.43 -5.97
N GLU A 138 -7.72 0.93 -6.27
CA GLU A 138 -7.39 1.53 -7.56
C GLU A 138 -6.46 0.60 -8.34
N ARG A 139 -6.78 0.40 -9.62
CA ARG A 139 -5.99 -0.38 -10.57
C ARG A 139 -5.40 0.53 -11.62
N THR A 140 -4.10 0.41 -11.85
CA THR A 140 -3.40 1.15 -12.90
C THR A 140 -2.64 0.16 -13.79
N LEU A 141 -2.78 0.29 -15.10
CA LEU A 141 -1.95 -0.45 -16.06
C LEU A 141 -0.65 0.32 -16.29
N VAL A 142 0.47 -0.39 -16.22
CA VAL A 142 1.82 0.16 -16.42
C VAL A 142 2.50 -0.66 -17.50
N GLU A 143 3.06 0.02 -18.50
CA GLU A 143 3.82 -0.60 -19.58
C GLU A 143 5.29 -0.23 -19.44
N PHE A 144 6.16 -1.23 -19.38
CA PHE A 144 7.59 -1.02 -19.44
C PHE A 144 8.08 -1.12 -20.88
N GLY A 145 9.00 -0.23 -21.26
CA GLY A 145 9.84 -0.45 -22.43
C GLY A 145 10.71 -1.70 -22.26
N VAL A 146 11.40 -2.12 -23.33
CA VAL A 146 12.39 -3.18 -23.23
C VAL A 146 13.61 -2.63 -22.48
N ILE A 147 13.85 -3.15 -21.29
CA ILE A 147 14.98 -2.82 -20.43
C ILE A 147 16.05 -3.91 -20.59
N GLY A 148 17.25 -3.50 -20.99
CA GLY A 148 18.40 -4.40 -21.11
C GLY A 148 19.03 -4.73 -19.75
N ASP A 149 19.68 -5.88 -19.64
CA ASP A 149 20.24 -6.39 -18.38
C ASP A 149 21.18 -5.39 -17.68
N ALA A 150 22.02 -4.67 -18.44
CA ALA A 150 22.94 -3.68 -17.88
C ALA A 150 22.21 -2.51 -17.19
N VAL A 151 21.03 -2.12 -17.68
CA VAL A 151 20.21 -1.06 -17.08
C VAL A 151 19.52 -1.59 -15.83
N ILE A 152 19.03 -2.84 -15.86
CA ILE A 152 18.44 -3.50 -14.70
C ILE A 152 19.47 -3.61 -13.58
N ASP A 153 20.69 -4.05 -13.90
CA ASP A 153 21.79 -4.18 -12.93
C ASP A 153 22.14 -2.83 -12.32
N ALA A 154 22.35 -1.80 -13.14
CA ALA A 154 22.62 -0.45 -12.67
C ALA A 154 21.48 0.10 -11.78
N TYR A 155 20.22 -0.20 -12.10
CA TYR A 155 19.08 0.22 -11.30
C TYR A 155 19.02 -0.51 -9.95
N VAL A 156 19.28 -1.83 -9.93
CA VAL A 156 19.33 -2.62 -8.69
C VAL A 156 20.47 -2.15 -7.77
N GLU A 157 21.62 -1.76 -8.33
CA GLU A 157 22.76 -1.21 -7.58
C GLU A 157 22.43 0.09 -6.82
N THR A 158 21.44 0.86 -7.28
CA THR A 158 20.98 2.06 -6.54
C THR A 158 20.29 1.73 -5.22
N GLY A 159 19.83 0.49 -5.05
CA GLY A 159 19.00 0.06 -3.92
C GLY A 159 17.54 0.52 -4.01
N GLU A 160 17.17 1.35 -4.98
CA GLU A 160 15.80 1.83 -5.14
C GLU A 160 14.73 0.72 -5.26
N PRO A 161 14.98 -0.42 -5.95
CA PRO A 161 13.99 -1.50 -6.04
C PRO A 161 13.66 -2.17 -4.71
N MET A 162 14.50 -2.04 -3.68
CA MET A 162 14.32 -2.79 -2.42
C MET A 162 13.15 -2.27 -1.59
N ASP A 163 12.90 -0.96 -1.63
CA ASP A 163 11.78 -0.32 -0.93
C ASP A 163 10.54 -0.09 -1.83
N LYS A 164 10.68 -0.33 -3.14
CA LYS A 164 9.65 -0.05 -4.16
C LYS A 164 9.23 -1.34 -4.86
N VAL A 165 7.96 -1.72 -4.70
CA VAL A 165 7.37 -2.79 -5.54
C VAL A 165 6.89 -2.24 -6.89
N HIS A 166 7.08 -0.95 -7.24
CA HIS A 166 6.32 -0.32 -8.35
C HIS A 166 7.15 0.52 -9.32
N SER A 167 8.46 0.37 -9.31
CA SER A 167 9.37 1.20 -10.10
C SER A 167 10.07 0.41 -11.18
#